data_AF-A0A3A9C1Z7-F1
#
_entry.id   AF-A0A3A9C1Z7-F1
#
_cell.length_a   1.000
_cell.length_b   1.000
_cell.length_c   1.000
_cell.angle_alpha   90.00
_cell.angle_beta   90.00
_cell.angle_gamma   90.00
#
_symmetry.space_group_name_H-M   'P 1'
#
loop_
_entity.id
_entity.type
_entity.pdbx_description
1 polymer ?
#
loop_
_entity_poly.entity_id
_entity_poly.type
_entity_poly.pdbx_seq_one_letter_code
_entity_poly.pdbx_strand_id
1 'polypeptide(L)'
;MEKPLKFKEIVMPYPNLENRYTDYDRKLQPKMDFESENLKEFYLEHRQELIETVIRECEEYLDADDWMEEETFPRIKDLTGEWYLASVTVRNQEKKIRVQLYLHFLGYYPSGCARKEVDDYLGMDAWFDYDPVQKVFSFDGFNTDAI
;
A
#
# COMPACT_ATOMS: atom_id res chain seq x y z
N MET A 1 -18.43 20.75 -1.20
CA MET A 1 -17.12 20.13 -0.94
C MET A 1 -17.41 18.83 -0.24
N GLU A 2 -17.36 17.74 -1.00
CA GLU A 2 -17.26 16.41 -0.40
C GLU A 2 -15.96 16.37 0.41
N LYS A 3 -15.97 15.62 1.52
CA LYS A 3 -14.79 15.53 2.36
C LYS A 3 -13.72 14.76 1.57
N PRO A 4 -12.44 15.16 1.65
CA PRO A 4 -11.36 14.39 1.03
C PRO A 4 -11.44 12.94 1.51
N LEU A 5 -11.19 12.01 0.59
CA LEU A 5 -11.12 10.59 0.88
C LEU A 5 -10.10 10.38 2.02
N LYS A 6 -10.49 9.62 3.05
CA LYS A 6 -9.62 9.32 4.18
C LYS A 6 -9.55 7.83 4.43
N PHE A 7 -8.33 7.32 4.47
CA PHE A 7 -8.09 5.90 4.63
C PHE A 7 -7.67 5.52 6.04
N LYS A 8 -8.12 4.36 6.51
CA LYS A 8 -7.82 3.81 7.83
C LYS A 8 -7.00 2.53 7.71
N GLU A 9 -5.82 2.52 8.35
CA GLU A 9 -4.96 1.32 8.41
C GLU A 9 -5.62 0.23 9.27
N ILE A 10 -5.60 -0.99 8.75
CA ILE A 10 -5.84 -2.22 9.49
C ILE A 10 -4.48 -2.85 9.76
N VAL A 11 -4.15 -2.99 11.04
CA VAL A 11 -2.97 -3.76 11.45
C VAL A 11 -3.31 -5.24 11.47
N MET A 12 -2.64 -6.00 10.61
CA MET A 12 -2.87 -7.43 10.52
C MET A 12 -2.38 -8.17 11.79
N PRO A 13 -3.23 -9.02 12.39
CA PRO A 13 -2.99 -9.58 13.72
C PRO A 13 -2.00 -10.75 13.74
N TYR A 14 -1.84 -11.50 12.64
CA TYR A 14 -1.09 -12.75 12.66
C TYR A 14 0.34 -12.58 12.13
N PRO A 15 1.38 -12.98 12.87
CA PRO A 15 2.75 -12.90 12.39
C PRO A 15 2.99 -13.68 11.08
N ASN A 16 3.78 -13.10 10.17
CA ASN A 16 4.12 -13.73 8.90
C ASN A 16 5.52 -14.36 8.93
N LEU A 17 5.70 -15.38 9.78
CA LEU A 17 7.01 -16.00 10.04
C LEU A 17 7.63 -16.68 8.81
N GLU A 18 6.79 -17.11 7.88
CA GLU A 18 7.20 -17.78 6.64
C GLU A 18 7.22 -16.86 5.42
N ASN A 19 7.00 -15.55 5.62
CA ASN A 19 7.01 -14.52 4.59
C ASN A 19 6.10 -14.83 3.39
N ARG A 20 4.91 -15.38 3.68
CA ARG A 20 3.89 -15.75 2.70
C ARG A 20 3.16 -14.52 2.19
N TYR A 21 2.42 -14.69 1.10
CA TYR A 21 1.53 -13.65 0.57
C TYR A 21 0.47 -13.25 1.62
N THR A 22 0.19 -11.95 1.70
CA THR A 22 -0.73 -11.35 2.65
C THR A 22 -2.03 -10.95 1.96
N ASP A 23 -3.14 -11.52 2.43
CA ASP A 23 -4.49 -11.18 1.99
C ASP A 23 -5.42 -10.96 3.20
N TYR A 24 -6.61 -10.42 2.94
CA TYR A 24 -7.60 -10.14 3.96
C TYR A 24 -8.19 -11.40 4.62
N ASP A 25 -8.12 -12.56 3.97
CA ASP A 25 -8.57 -13.83 4.52
C ASP A 25 -7.60 -14.37 5.59
N ARG A 26 -6.32 -14.44 5.25
CA ARG A 26 -5.24 -14.98 6.07
C ARG A 26 -4.82 -14.02 7.18
N LYS A 27 -4.99 -12.72 6.97
CA LYS A 27 -4.71 -11.67 7.96
C LYS A 27 -3.29 -11.70 8.52
N LEU A 28 -2.34 -12.07 7.67
CA LEU A 28 -0.92 -12.11 8.01
C LEU A 28 -0.34 -10.69 8.05
N GLN A 29 0.67 -10.47 8.88
CA GLN A 29 1.48 -9.26 8.87
C GLN A 29 2.19 -9.11 7.51
N PRO A 30 2.62 -7.89 7.15
CA PRO A 30 3.19 -7.64 5.82
C PRO A 30 4.33 -8.59 5.50
N LYS A 31 4.43 -9.00 4.24
CA LYS A 31 5.62 -9.68 3.73
C LYS A 31 6.78 -8.68 3.78
N MET A 32 7.87 -9.06 4.42
CA MET A 32 9.05 -8.21 4.60
C MET A 32 10.20 -8.78 3.78
N ASP A 33 10.75 -7.99 2.87
CA ASP A 33 11.82 -8.42 1.99
C ASP A 33 12.93 -7.35 1.92
N PHE A 34 14.01 -7.56 2.67
CA PHE A 34 15.13 -6.63 2.78
C PHE A 34 16.41 -7.27 2.23
N GLU A 35 17.20 -6.53 1.47
CA GLU A 35 18.50 -7.03 0.95
C GLU A 35 19.50 -7.31 2.08
N SER A 36 19.39 -6.60 3.20
CA SER A 36 20.26 -6.73 4.36
C SER A 36 19.54 -6.26 5.63
N GLU A 37 20.03 -6.69 6.80
CA GLU A 37 19.50 -6.22 8.10
C GLU A 37 19.64 -4.69 8.27
N ASN A 38 20.69 -4.08 7.71
CA ASN A 38 20.84 -2.61 7.74
C ASN A 38 19.69 -1.91 7.02
N LEU A 39 19.18 -2.48 5.91
CA LEU A 39 18.05 -1.91 5.18
C LEU A 39 16.72 -2.12 5.90
N LYS A 40 16.62 -3.20 6.68
CA LYS A 40 15.47 -3.42 7.58
C LYS A 40 15.45 -2.40 8.70
N GLU A 41 16.58 -2.16 9.37
CA GLU A 41 16.71 -1.12 10.39
C GLU A 41 16.38 0.25 9.81
N PHE A 42 16.96 0.59 8.65
CA PHE A 42 16.63 1.79 7.90
C PHE A 42 15.13 1.94 7.65
N TYR A 43 14.45 0.90 7.15
CA TYR A 43 13.00 0.96 6.95
C TYR A 43 12.25 1.20 8.25
N LEU A 44 12.63 0.53 9.35
CA LEU A 44 11.94 0.69 10.63
C LEU A 44 12.10 2.12 11.19
N GLU A 45 13.26 2.75 10.99
CA GLU A 45 13.51 4.15 11.37
C GLU A 45 12.67 5.14 10.55
N HIS A 46 12.41 4.83 9.27
CA HIS A 46 11.69 5.70 8.34
C HIS A 46 10.24 5.29 8.06
N ARG A 47 9.74 4.23 8.69
CA ARG A 47 8.42 3.64 8.39
C ARG A 47 7.30 4.68 8.47
N GLN A 48 7.31 5.50 9.52
CA GLN A 48 6.23 6.47 9.73
C GLN A 48 6.16 7.49 8.58
N GLU A 49 7.29 8.08 8.21
CA GLU A 49 7.39 9.06 7.11
C GLU A 49 6.93 8.46 5.77
N LEU A 50 7.36 7.22 5.48
CA LEU A 50 6.99 6.50 4.26
C LEU A 50 5.48 6.19 4.21
N ILE A 51 4.91 5.70 5.32
CA ILE A 51 3.48 5.40 5.41
C ILE A 51 2.63 6.67 5.33
N GLU A 52 3.00 7.73 6.04
CA GLU A 52 2.26 8.99 6.00
C GLU A 52 2.31 9.63 4.61
N THR A 53 3.46 9.57 3.94
CA THR A 53 3.61 10.05 2.57
C THR A 53 2.75 9.23 1.62
N VAL A 54 2.90 7.90 1.60
CA VAL A 54 2.17 7.07 0.64
C VAL A 54 0.66 7.20 0.77
N ILE A 55 0.12 7.31 1.99
CA ILE A 55 -1.32 7.47 2.19
C ILE A 55 -1.81 8.82 1.69
N ARG A 56 -1.07 9.91 1.91
CA ARG A 56 -1.42 11.21 1.34
C ARG A 56 -1.45 11.14 -0.19
N GLU A 57 -0.43 10.57 -0.81
CA GLU A 57 -0.37 10.44 -2.26
C GLU A 57 -1.49 9.52 -2.80
N CYS A 58 -1.87 8.45 -2.06
CA CYS A 58 -3.02 7.60 -2.41
C CYS A 58 -4.35 8.35 -2.30
N GLU A 59 -4.55 9.16 -1.26
CA GLU A 59 -5.74 9.99 -1.09
C GLU A 59 -5.86 10.98 -2.25
N GLU A 60 -4.78 11.67 -2.61
CA GLU A 60 -4.76 12.60 -3.75
C GLU A 60 -4.99 11.89 -5.10
N TYR A 61 -4.39 10.71 -5.30
CA TYR A 61 -4.55 9.94 -6.53
C TYR A 61 -5.98 9.43 -6.72
N LEU A 62 -6.60 8.91 -5.66
CA LEU A 62 -7.94 8.31 -5.72
C LEU A 62 -9.08 9.34 -5.63
N ASP A 63 -8.80 10.56 -5.20
CA ASP A 63 -9.74 11.70 -5.24
C ASP A 63 -9.76 12.40 -6.62
N ALA A 64 -8.86 12.01 -7.55
CA ALA A 64 -8.83 12.57 -8.89
C ALA A 64 -10.08 12.20 -9.71
N ASP A 65 -10.60 13.16 -10.47
CA ASP A 65 -11.83 13.04 -11.28
C ASP A 65 -11.84 11.81 -12.20
N ASP A 66 -10.67 11.34 -12.65
CA ASP A 66 -10.50 10.19 -13.54
C ASP A 66 -11.02 8.85 -12.95
N TRP A 67 -11.07 8.73 -11.62
CA TRP A 67 -11.60 7.53 -10.92
C TRP A 67 -13.07 7.65 -10.53
N MET A 68 -13.67 8.82 -10.76
CA MET A 68 -15.06 9.10 -10.41
C MET A 68 -16.05 8.64 -11.50
N GLU A 69 -15.55 8.21 -12.66
CA GLU A 69 -16.38 7.57 -13.70
C GLU A 69 -16.78 6.14 -13.29
N GLU A 70 -18.09 5.85 -13.31
CA GLU A 70 -18.67 4.64 -12.69
C GLU A 70 -18.17 3.29 -13.24
N GLU A 71 -17.51 3.28 -14.40
CA GLU A 71 -17.07 2.08 -15.11
C GLU A 71 -15.54 1.89 -15.10
N THR A 72 -14.78 2.82 -14.53
CA THR A 72 -13.31 2.76 -14.49
C THR A 72 -12.85 2.13 -13.17
N PHE A 73 -11.93 1.18 -13.25
CA PHE A 73 -11.32 0.56 -12.05
C PHE A 73 -10.05 1.33 -11.64
N PRO A 74 -9.86 1.66 -10.34
CA PRO A 74 -10.74 1.36 -9.20
C PRO A 74 -11.99 2.23 -9.13
N ARG A 75 -13.12 1.62 -8.77
CA ARG A 75 -14.38 2.34 -8.47
C ARG A 75 -14.35 2.77 -7.01
N ILE A 76 -14.12 4.06 -6.78
CA ILE A 76 -13.96 4.62 -5.42
C ILE A 76 -15.17 4.33 -4.52
N LYS A 77 -16.38 4.33 -5.08
CA LYS A 77 -17.63 4.01 -4.34
C LYS A 77 -17.67 2.60 -3.75
N ASP A 78 -16.89 1.67 -4.30
CA ASP A 78 -16.82 0.30 -3.82
C ASP A 78 -15.77 0.14 -2.72
N LEU A 79 -14.88 1.12 -2.49
CA LEU A 79 -13.90 1.07 -1.42
C LEU A 79 -14.57 1.22 -0.05
N THR A 80 -14.10 0.43 0.91
CA THR A 80 -14.54 0.50 2.32
C THR A 80 -13.94 1.69 3.07
N GLY A 81 -12.86 2.28 2.55
CA GLY A 81 -12.02 3.24 3.25
C GLY A 81 -10.97 2.59 4.17
N GLU A 82 -10.87 1.27 4.19
CA GLU A 82 -9.87 0.54 4.96
C GLU A 82 -8.76 -0.04 4.07
N TRP A 83 -7.54 -0.04 4.57
CA TRP A 83 -6.36 -0.55 3.87
C TRP A 83 -5.41 -1.26 4.81
N TYR A 84 -4.48 -2.04 4.28
CA TYR A 84 -3.37 -2.58 5.04
C TYR A 84 -2.11 -2.71 4.19
N LEU A 85 -0.96 -2.75 4.84
CA LEU A 85 0.32 -2.98 4.17
C LEU A 85 0.48 -4.47 3.87
N ALA A 86 0.52 -4.84 2.59
CA ALA A 86 0.66 -6.23 2.16
C ALA A 86 2.12 -6.66 2.07
N SER A 87 3.00 -5.79 1.56
CA SER A 87 4.43 -6.07 1.53
C SER A 87 5.32 -4.83 1.54
N VAL A 88 6.58 -5.05 1.93
CA VAL A 88 7.67 -4.07 1.91
C VAL A 88 8.88 -4.71 1.26
N THR A 89 9.44 -4.04 0.26
CA THR A 89 10.72 -4.43 -0.34
C THR A 89 11.70 -3.27 -0.20
N VAL A 90 12.92 -3.54 0.27
CA VAL A 90 14.00 -2.52 0.29
C VAL A 90 15.27 -3.09 -0.29
N ARG A 91 15.86 -2.34 -1.23
CA ARG A 91 17.07 -2.72 -1.99
C ARG A 91 18.02 -1.55 -2.11
N ASN A 92 19.31 -1.84 -2.19
CA ASN A 92 20.28 -0.89 -2.71
C ASN A 92 20.14 -0.84 -4.24
N GLN A 93 20.09 0.36 -4.78
CA GLN A 93 20.08 0.58 -6.23
C GLN A 93 21.11 1.64 -6.58
N GLU A 94 22.24 1.19 -7.12
CA GLU A 94 23.41 2.02 -7.43
C GLU A 94 23.90 2.82 -6.21
N LYS A 95 23.53 4.10 -6.12
CA LYS A 95 23.92 5.04 -5.04
C LYS A 95 22.73 5.46 -4.17
N LYS A 96 21.58 4.82 -4.35
CA LYS A 96 20.32 5.10 -3.64
C LYS A 96 19.83 3.86 -2.92
N ILE A 97 18.89 4.06 -2.01
CA ILE A 97 18.08 2.98 -1.45
C ILE A 97 16.69 3.10 -2.07
N ARG A 98 16.19 2.02 -2.68
CA ARG A 98 14.83 1.96 -3.21
C ARG A 98 13.93 1.21 -2.24
N VAL A 99 12.81 1.83 -1.90
CA VAL A 99 11.76 1.26 -1.06
C VAL A 99 10.51 1.08 -1.90
N GLN A 100 9.91 -0.10 -1.79
CA GLN A 100 8.62 -0.46 -2.37
C GLN A 100 7.65 -0.75 -1.23
N LEU A 101 6.50 -0.09 -1.24
CA LEU A 101 5.39 -0.40 -0.35
C LEU A 101 4.22 -0.87 -1.18
N TYR A 102 3.73 -2.08 -0.91
CA TYR A 102 2.53 -2.60 -1.56
C TYR A 102 1.37 -2.59 -0.58
N LEU A 103 0.35 -1.81 -0.90
CA LEU A 103 -0.83 -1.60 -0.08
C LEU A 103 -2.01 -2.33 -0.71
N HIS A 104 -2.86 -2.92 0.12
CA HIS A 104 -4.16 -3.43 -0.31
C HIS A 104 -5.25 -2.57 0.31
N PHE A 105 -6.23 -2.19 -0.52
CA PHE A 105 -7.45 -1.53 -0.11
C PHE A 105 -8.61 -2.50 -0.22
N LEU A 106 -9.47 -2.49 0.79
CA LEU A 106 -10.64 -3.38 0.86
C LEU A 106 -11.83 -2.75 0.15
N GLY A 107 -12.58 -3.58 -0.57
CA GLY A 107 -13.79 -3.18 -1.27
C GLY A 107 -15.00 -4.03 -0.91
N TYR A 108 -16.19 -3.48 -1.15
CA TYR A 108 -17.46 -4.18 -1.06
C TYR A 108 -17.74 -4.96 -2.34
N TYR A 109 -18.06 -6.24 -2.19
CA TYR A 109 -18.47 -7.09 -3.31
C TYR A 109 -19.97 -7.37 -3.29
N PRO A 110 -20.64 -7.40 -4.46
CA PRO A 110 -22.05 -7.77 -4.55
C PRO A 110 -22.33 -9.15 -3.98
N SER A 111 -23.48 -9.29 -3.31
CA SER A 111 -23.98 -10.58 -2.81
C SER A 111 -24.10 -11.60 -3.96
N GLY A 112 -23.53 -12.80 -3.78
CA GLY A 112 -23.54 -13.86 -4.79
C GLY A 112 -22.28 -13.91 -5.67
N CYS A 113 -21.30 -13.03 -5.44
CA CYS A 113 -19.95 -13.20 -5.97
C CYS A 113 -19.23 -14.38 -5.27
N ALA A 114 -18.19 -14.92 -5.91
CA ALA A 114 -17.32 -15.92 -5.29
C ALA A 114 -16.50 -15.35 -4.11
N ARG A 115 -16.34 -14.02 -4.06
CA ARG A 115 -15.66 -13.29 -2.99
C ARG A 115 -16.57 -13.02 -1.80
N LYS A 116 -15.94 -12.74 -0.66
CA LYS A 116 -16.66 -12.28 0.54
C LYS A 116 -17.25 -10.89 0.30
N GLU A 117 -18.25 -10.52 1.10
CA GLU A 117 -18.89 -9.20 1.04
C GLU A 117 -17.87 -8.04 1.19
N VAL A 118 -16.81 -8.26 1.97
CA VAL A 118 -15.62 -7.39 2.01
C VAL A 118 -14.39 -8.25 1.77
N ASP A 119 -13.57 -7.84 0.80
CA ASP A 119 -12.33 -8.52 0.44
C ASP A 119 -11.32 -7.55 -0.16
N ASP A 120 -10.11 -8.05 -0.43
CA ASP A 120 -9.09 -7.34 -1.20
C ASP A 120 -9.65 -6.86 -2.54
N TYR A 121 -9.47 -5.58 -2.86
CA TYR A 121 -10.06 -4.95 -4.04
C TYR A 121 -9.05 -4.26 -4.93
N LEU A 122 -8.21 -3.40 -4.35
CA LEU A 122 -7.22 -2.60 -5.07
C LEU A 122 -5.85 -2.79 -4.43
N GLY A 123 -4.89 -3.23 -5.23
CA GLY A 123 -3.47 -3.16 -4.93
C GLY A 123 -2.89 -1.83 -5.39
N MET A 124 -2.05 -1.22 -4.55
CA MET A 124 -1.28 -0.03 -4.91
C MET A 124 0.19 -0.23 -4.55
N ASP A 125 1.03 -0.22 -5.58
CA ASP A 125 2.46 -0.40 -5.48
C ASP A 125 3.18 0.94 -5.56
N ALA A 126 3.72 1.38 -4.43
CA ALA A 126 4.31 2.69 -4.22
C ALA A 126 5.83 2.62 -4.15
N TRP A 127 6.50 3.52 -4.86
CA TRP A 127 7.96 3.52 -4.97
C TRP A 127 8.58 4.79 -4.40
N PHE A 128 9.67 4.61 -3.66
CA PHE A 128 10.47 5.68 -3.10
C PHE A 128 11.94 5.46 -3.38
N ASP A 129 12.62 6.54 -3.74
CA ASP A 129 14.07 6.61 -3.85
C ASP A 129 14.62 7.46 -2.70
N TYR A 130 15.54 6.91 -1.92
CA TYR A 130 16.28 7.65 -0.90
C TYR A 130 17.68 8.00 -1.37
N ASP A 131 18.01 9.29 -1.35
CA ASP A 131 19.36 9.79 -1.56
C ASP A 131 20.12 9.82 -0.21
N PRO A 132 21.13 8.96 0.01
CA PRO A 132 21.86 8.90 1.27
C PRO A 132 22.77 10.12 1.53
N VAL A 133 23.10 10.90 0.50
CA VAL A 133 23.91 12.13 0.63
C VAL A 133 23.02 13.27 1.11
N GLN A 134 21.85 13.43 0.49
CA GLN A 134 20.90 14.49 0.84
C GLN A 134 20.04 14.13 2.04
N LYS A 135 19.91 12.83 2.35
CA LYS A 135 19.04 12.25 3.38
C LYS A 135 17.56 12.60 3.16
N VAL A 136 17.10 12.47 1.93
CA VAL A 136 15.74 12.82 1.51
C VAL A 136 15.15 11.66 0.73
N PHE A 137 13.86 11.39 0.97
CA PHE A 137 13.04 10.54 0.13
C PHE A 137 12.41 11.34 -1.01
N SER A 138 12.40 10.73 -2.19
CA SER A 138 11.63 11.16 -3.34
C SER A 138 10.59 10.10 -3.64
N PHE A 139 9.31 10.50 -3.69
CA PHE A 139 8.24 9.64 -4.16
C PHE A 139 8.31 9.53 -5.69
N ASP A 140 8.35 8.30 -6.20
CA ASP A 140 8.56 7.99 -7.63
C ASP A 140 7.24 7.63 -8.35
N GLY A 141 6.17 7.36 -7.59
CA GLY A 141 4.83 7.12 -8.13
C GLY A 141 4.20 5.80 -7.72
N PHE A 142 3.10 5.48 -8.38
CA PHE A 142 2.28 4.29 -8.14
C PHE A 142 2.12 3.43 -9.39
N ASN A 143 1.94 2.13 -9.16
CA ASN A 143 1.16 1.27 -10.05
C ASN A 143 -0.07 0.76 -9.28
N THR A 144 -1.18 0.58 -9.99
CA THR A 144 -2.41 0.02 -9.44
C THR A 144 -2.76 -1.29 -10.10
N ASP A 145 -3.31 -2.22 -9.33
CA ASP A 145 -3.78 -3.51 -9.85
C ASP A 145 -5.07 -3.97 -9.17
N ALA A 146 -5.90 -4.68 -9.94
CA ALA A 146 -7.04 -5.40 -9.41
C ALA A 146 -6.55 -6.74 -8.86
N ILE A 147 -6.78 -6.96 -7.57
CA ILE A 147 -6.37 -8.15 -6.81
C ILE A 147 -7.57 -9.01 -6.48
#